data_AF-A0A6L4Y5B3-F1
#
_entry.id   AF-A0A6L4Y5B3-F1
#
_cell.length_a   1.000
_cell.length_b   1.000
_cell.length_c   1.000
_cell.angle_alpha   90.00
_cell.angle_beta   90.00
_cell.angle_gamma   90.00
#
_symmetry.space_group_name_H-M   'P 1'
#
loop_
_entity.id
_entity.type
_entity.pdbx_description
1 polymer ?
#
loop_
_entity_poly.entity_id
_entity_poly.type
_entity_poly.pdbx_seq_one_letter_code
_entity_poly.pdbx_strand_id
1 'polypeptide(L)'
;MELCEALLVYIFEKIKPDFESDLEFFKRDLKIPRIPFNKITHQEAVATYGSDYETELSKDSLEPVWLLDFPIESREFYDREYSDWPGILVDMDLIYPEGYGEALSGGEREYQYEKIKRRIEQKGIDLKAYEIYLQFAEKGLFPSAGFGIGIERLTRYICGLQRIEETRLFAKLPGVLGL
;
A
#
# COMPACT_ATOMS: atom_id res chain seq x y z
N MET A 1 -7.90 -4.01 -6.23
CA MET A 1 -7.53 -2.86 -7.09
C MET A 1 -8.73 -1.97 -7.40
N GLU A 2 -9.76 -2.43 -8.14
CA GLU A 2 -10.90 -1.57 -8.57
C GLU A 2 -11.55 -0.76 -7.44
N LEU A 3 -11.81 -1.39 -6.28
CA LEU A 3 -12.34 -0.70 -5.09
C LEU A 3 -11.45 0.48 -4.65
N CYS A 4 -10.14 0.30 -4.70
CA CYS A 4 -9.17 1.32 -4.33
C CYS A 4 -9.08 2.44 -5.38
N GLU A 5 -9.08 2.08 -6.66
CA GLU A 5 -9.08 3.06 -7.75
C GLU A 5 -10.31 3.98 -7.65
N ALA A 6 -11.49 3.38 -7.48
CA ALA A 6 -12.74 4.11 -7.27
C ALA A 6 -12.71 4.98 -6.00
N LEU A 7 -12.18 4.45 -4.89
CA LEU A 7 -12.05 5.20 -3.63
C LEU A 7 -11.15 6.43 -3.81
N LEU A 8 -9.98 6.27 -4.42
CA LEU A 8 -9.01 7.36 -4.56
C LEU A 8 -9.53 8.45 -5.51
N VAL A 9 -10.08 8.06 -6.66
CA VAL A 9 -10.71 9.00 -7.60
C VAL A 9 -11.86 9.74 -6.93
N TYR A 10 -12.74 9.04 -6.22
CA TYR A 10 -13.85 9.65 -5.50
C TYR A 10 -13.37 10.69 -4.47
N ILE A 11 -12.32 10.38 -3.71
CA ILE A 11 -11.73 11.32 -2.74
C ILE A 11 -11.25 12.58 -3.46
N PHE A 12 -10.53 12.47 -4.58
CA PHE A 12 -10.01 13.63 -5.29
C PHE A 12 -11.10 14.44 -5.99
N GLU A 13 -12.12 13.76 -6.55
CA GLU A 13 -13.31 14.38 -7.12
C GLU A 13 -14.12 15.16 -6.09
N LYS A 14 -14.11 14.73 -4.81
CA LYS A 14 -14.74 15.47 -3.71
C LYS A 14 -13.90 16.63 -3.21
N ILE A 15 -12.60 16.41 -3.03
CA ILE A 15 -11.73 17.43 -2.45
C ILE A 15 -11.52 18.60 -3.40
N LYS A 16 -11.31 18.34 -4.69
CA LYS A 16 -10.99 19.38 -5.68
C LYS A 16 -12.00 20.54 -5.73
N PRO A 17 -13.33 20.30 -5.82
CA PRO A 17 -14.31 21.38 -5.79
C PRO A 17 -14.61 21.92 -4.39
N ASP A 18 -14.64 21.06 -3.36
CA ASP A 18 -15.10 21.46 -2.02
C ASP A 18 -14.03 22.23 -1.22
N PHE A 19 -12.75 22.10 -1.59
CA PHE A 19 -11.58 22.67 -0.87
C PHE A 19 -10.65 23.46 -1.79
N GLU A 20 -11.19 24.12 -2.83
CA GLU A 20 -10.41 24.89 -3.80
C GLU A 20 -9.53 25.97 -3.13
N SER A 21 -10.05 26.68 -2.13
CA SER A 21 -9.30 27.70 -1.39
C SER A 21 -8.12 27.13 -0.61
N ASP A 22 -8.26 25.95 -0.02
CA ASP A 22 -7.17 25.28 0.70
C ASP A 22 -6.09 24.79 -0.26
N LEU A 23 -6.50 24.23 -1.41
CA LEU A 23 -5.56 23.82 -2.46
C LEU A 23 -4.80 25.04 -3.02
N GLU A 24 -5.44 26.19 -3.19
CA GLU A 24 -4.77 27.44 -3.58
C GLU A 24 -3.78 27.91 -2.50
N PHE A 25 -4.17 27.85 -1.23
CA PHE A 25 -3.27 28.17 -0.10
C PHE A 25 -2.00 27.31 -0.11
N PHE A 26 -2.13 26.01 -0.36
CA PHE A 26 -1.01 25.09 -0.50
C PHE A 26 -0.32 25.14 -1.89
N LYS A 27 -0.83 25.96 -2.83
CA LYS A 27 -0.34 26.06 -4.21
C LYS A 27 -0.35 24.71 -4.94
N ARG A 28 -1.38 23.90 -4.71
CA ARG A 28 -1.47 22.52 -5.15
C ARG A 28 -2.50 22.35 -6.27
N ASP A 29 -2.05 21.95 -7.45
CA ASP A 29 -2.92 21.45 -8.52
C ASP A 29 -3.16 19.94 -8.34
N LEU A 30 -4.24 19.59 -7.65
CA LEU A 30 -4.64 18.19 -7.47
C LEU A 30 -5.25 17.65 -8.76
N LYS A 31 -4.57 16.70 -9.40
CA LYS A 31 -5.06 16.02 -10.61
C LYS A 31 -5.87 14.78 -10.25
N ILE A 32 -6.99 14.59 -10.94
CA ILE A 32 -7.84 13.41 -10.79
C ILE A 32 -7.29 12.36 -11.78
N PRO A 33 -6.75 11.23 -11.30
CA PRO A 33 -6.14 10.22 -12.16
C PRO A 33 -7.20 9.44 -12.94
N ARG A 34 -6.80 8.81 -14.03
CA ARG A 34 -7.71 8.00 -14.85
C ARG A 34 -7.63 6.54 -14.43
N ILE A 35 -8.79 5.90 -14.36
CA ILE A 35 -8.87 4.45 -14.13
C ILE A 35 -8.96 3.71 -15.47
N PRO A 36 -8.35 2.52 -15.60
CA PRO A 36 -7.53 1.84 -14.60
C PRO A 36 -6.13 2.47 -14.45
N PHE A 37 -5.53 2.36 -13.27
CA PHE A 37 -4.16 2.80 -13.05
C PHE A 37 -3.17 1.88 -13.78
N ASN A 38 -2.01 2.44 -14.14
CA ASN A 38 -0.92 1.66 -14.73
C ASN A 38 -0.43 0.60 -13.73
N LYS A 39 0.13 -0.49 -14.26
CA LYS A 39 0.62 -1.62 -13.47
C LYS A 39 2.05 -1.93 -13.86
N ILE A 40 2.86 -2.29 -12.88
CA ILE A 40 4.21 -2.80 -13.04
C ILE A 40 4.43 -3.90 -12.00
N THR A 41 5.11 -4.97 -12.37
CA THR A 41 5.49 -6.01 -11.40
C THR A 41 6.68 -5.53 -10.56
N HIS A 42 6.82 -6.04 -9.35
CA HIS A 42 7.99 -5.80 -8.51
C HIS A 42 9.29 -6.17 -9.24
N GLN A 43 9.28 -7.28 -9.99
CA GLN A 43 10.42 -7.70 -10.79
C GLN A 43 10.80 -6.67 -11.86
N GLU A 44 9.83 -6.15 -12.61
CA GLU A 44 10.07 -5.11 -13.63
C GLU A 44 10.55 -3.80 -12.98
N ALA A 45 9.93 -3.38 -11.88
CA ALA A 45 10.32 -2.17 -11.17
C ALA A 45 11.77 -2.24 -10.67
N VAL A 46 12.18 -3.37 -10.07
CA VAL A 46 13.58 -3.60 -9.65
C VAL A 46 14.52 -3.64 -10.85
N ALA A 47 14.11 -4.25 -11.97
CA ALA A 47 14.94 -4.31 -13.18
C ALA A 47 15.15 -2.92 -13.82
N THR A 48 14.14 -2.05 -13.78
CA THR A 48 14.19 -0.70 -14.35
C THR A 48 14.91 0.29 -13.43
N TYR A 49 14.63 0.24 -12.12
CA TYR A 49 14.99 1.30 -11.17
C TYR A 49 16.01 0.88 -10.11
N GLY A 50 16.33 -0.41 -10.00
CA GLY A 50 17.29 -0.92 -9.01
C GLY A 50 16.72 -0.93 -7.59
N SER A 51 17.56 -0.64 -6.60
CA SER A 51 17.22 -0.73 -5.17
C SER A 51 16.22 0.32 -4.70
N ASP A 52 16.16 1.48 -5.38
CA ASP A 52 15.30 2.61 -5.00
C ASP A 52 14.01 2.66 -5.83
N TYR A 53 13.56 1.49 -6.30
CA TYR A 53 12.50 1.37 -7.29
C TYR A 53 11.21 2.11 -6.93
N GLU A 54 10.79 2.11 -5.66
CA GLU A 54 9.58 2.82 -5.24
C GLU A 54 9.70 4.34 -5.43
N THR A 55 10.87 4.89 -5.08
CA THR A 55 11.11 6.33 -5.13
C THR A 55 11.24 6.79 -6.57
N GLU A 56 11.98 6.06 -7.41
CA GLU A 56 12.17 6.41 -8.81
C GLU A 56 10.89 6.18 -9.62
N LEU A 57 10.16 5.07 -9.39
CA LEU A 57 8.84 4.85 -9.98
C LEU A 57 7.88 5.98 -9.63
N SER A 58 7.87 6.44 -8.37
CA SER A 58 7.04 7.56 -7.93
C SER A 58 7.39 8.87 -8.64
N LYS A 59 8.68 9.16 -8.85
CA LYS A 59 9.12 10.38 -9.53
C LYS A 59 8.81 10.36 -11.03
N ASP A 60 8.96 9.20 -11.66
CA ASP A 60 8.76 9.02 -13.10
C ASP A 60 7.28 8.93 -13.50
N SER A 61 6.42 8.58 -12.55
CA SER A 61 4.99 8.41 -12.80
C SER A 61 4.25 9.74 -12.84
N LEU A 62 3.33 9.88 -13.80
CA LEU A 62 2.43 11.03 -13.92
C LEU A 62 1.09 10.84 -13.20
N GLU A 63 0.69 9.58 -12.99
CA GLU A 63 -0.53 9.16 -12.29
C GLU A 63 -0.15 8.02 -11.33
N PRO A 64 -1.02 7.66 -10.36
CA PRO A 64 -0.76 6.51 -9.49
C PRO A 64 -0.50 5.21 -10.26
N VAL A 65 0.41 4.38 -9.75
CA VAL A 65 0.82 3.11 -10.39
C VAL A 65 0.74 1.97 -9.39
N TRP A 66 0.12 0.87 -9.80
CA TRP A 66 0.14 -0.39 -9.05
C TRP A 66 1.49 -1.08 -9.21
N LEU A 67 2.11 -1.40 -8.08
CA LEU A 67 3.27 -2.27 -7.99
C LEU A 67 2.81 -3.63 -7.46
N LEU A 68 2.98 -4.69 -8.26
CA LEU A 68 2.34 -5.99 -8.04
C LEU A 68 3.35 -7.12 -7.84
N ASP A 69 2.85 -8.28 -7.41
CA ASP A 69 3.51 -9.58 -7.54
C ASP A 69 4.86 -9.65 -6.80
N PHE A 70 4.85 -9.32 -5.50
CA PHE A 70 6.06 -9.35 -4.70
C PHE A 70 6.52 -10.78 -4.41
N PRO A 71 7.83 -11.00 -4.22
CA PRO A 71 8.36 -12.29 -3.81
C PRO A 71 7.89 -12.66 -2.39
N ILE A 72 7.64 -13.95 -2.16
CA ILE A 72 7.10 -14.48 -0.90
C ILE A 72 7.95 -14.13 0.32
N GLU A 73 9.26 -13.95 0.11
CA GLU A 73 10.23 -13.61 1.15
C GLU A 73 10.12 -12.17 1.63
N SER A 74 9.62 -11.23 0.81
CA SER A 74 9.58 -9.81 1.14
C SER A 74 8.35 -9.38 1.95
N ARG A 75 7.35 -10.26 2.10
CA ARG A 75 6.07 -9.94 2.76
C ARG A 75 5.72 -10.85 3.92
N GLU A 76 4.63 -10.55 4.61
CA GLU A 76 4.19 -11.27 5.82
C GLU A 76 3.62 -12.67 5.52
N PHE A 77 3.41 -13.45 6.58
CA PHE A 77 2.93 -14.83 6.46
C PHE A 77 1.49 -14.95 5.94
N TYR A 78 0.70 -13.88 6.01
CA TYR A 78 -0.74 -13.89 5.74
C TYR A 78 -1.10 -13.58 4.29
N ASP A 79 -0.14 -13.17 3.44
CA ASP A 79 -0.43 -12.85 2.05
C ASP A 79 -0.65 -14.14 1.23
N ARG A 80 -1.56 -14.11 0.26
CA ARG A 80 -1.82 -15.29 -0.56
C ARG A 80 -0.74 -15.44 -1.62
N GLU A 81 -0.26 -16.65 -1.83
CA GLU A 81 0.58 -17.03 -2.97
C GLU A 81 -0.28 -17.36 -4.19
N TYR A 82 0.18 -17.03 -5.40
CA TYR A 82 -0.45 -17.53 -6.61
C TYR A 82 -0.41 -19.07 -6.65
N SER A 83 -1.48 -19.71 -7.10
CA SER A 83 -1.48 -21.18 -7.27
C SER A 83 -0.51 -21.64 -8.34
N ASP A 84 -0.33 -20.82 -9.37
CA ASP A 84 0.36 -21.20 -10.60
C ASP A 84 1.79 -20.65 -10.65
N TRP A 85 2.12 -19.65 -9.80
CA TRP A 85 3.44 -19.01 -9.70
C TRP A 85 3.99 -19.13 -8.26
N PRO A 86 4.60 -20.28 -7.92
CA PRO A 86 5.20 -20.47 -6.61
C PRO A 86 6.26 -19.41 -6.30
N GLY A 87 6.25 -18.90 -5.08
CA GLY A 87 7.13 -17.84 -4.60
C GLY A 87 6.65 -16.42 -4.91
N ILE A 88 5.52 -16.25 -5.60
CA ILE A 88 4.96 -14.92 -5.94
C ILE A 88 3.62 -14.72 -5.25
N LEU A 89 3.44 -13.54 -4.67
CA LEU A 89 2.26 -13.18 -3.90
C LEU A 89 1.22 -12.44 -4.73
N VAL A 90 -0.04 -12.63 -4.37
CA VAL A 90 -1.18 -11.88 -4.91
C VAL A 90 -1.37 -10.62 -4.08
N ASP A 91 -0.36 -9.77 -4.09
CA ASP A 91 -0.30 -8.52 -3.34
C ASP A 91 -0.08 -7.31 -4.27
N MET A 92 -0.24 -6.13 -3.68
CA MET A 92 -0.22 -4.88 -4.41
C MET A 92 0.16 -3.73 -3.47
N ASP A 93 1.06 -2.88 -3.94
CA ASP A 93 1.23 -1.53 -3.44
C ASP A 93 0.72 -0.55 -4.49
N LEU A 94 0.18 0.58 -4.05
CA LEU A 94 -0.11 1.71 -4.95
C LEU A 94 0.92 2.79 -4.69
N ILE A 95 1.56 3.28 -5.73
CA ILE A 95 2.58 4.33 -5.66
C ILE A 95 1.94 5.64 -6.12
N TYR A 96 1.98 6.68 -5.27
CA TYR A 96 1.63 8.04 -5.70
C TYR A 96 2.68 8.57 -6.67
N PRO A 97 2.30 9.42 -7.63
CA PRO A 97 3.26 10.09 -8.51
C PRO A 97 4.01 11.20 -7.77
N GLU A 98 4.86 11.94 -8.50
CA GLU A 98 5.53 13.17 -8.04
C GLU A 98 6.50 12.95 -6.85
N GLY A 99 6.99 11.73 -6.66
CA GLY A 99 7.93 11.40 -5.58
C GLY A 99 7.29 11.25 -4.19
N TYR A 100 5.96 11.06 -4.11
CA TYR A 100 5.27 10.84 -2.83
C TYR A 100 5.37 9.40 -2.29
N GLY A 101 5.83 8.46 -3.11
CA GLY A 101 6.05 7.06 -2.73
C GLY A 101 4.76 6.27 -2.52
N GLU A 102 4.86 5.19 -1.74
CA GLU A 102 3.75 4.28 -1.47
C GLU A 102 2.56 4.96 -0.77
N ALA A 103 1.40 4.87 -1.41
CA ALA A 103 0.10 5.34 -0.94
C ALA A 103 -0.58 4.37 0.03
N LEU A 104 -0.59 3.10 -0.36
CA LEU A 104 -1.23 2.00 0.33
C LEU A 104 -0.58 0.68 -0.08
N SER A 105 -0.76 -0.29 0.80
CA SER A 105 -0.35 -1.68 0.60
C SER A 105 -1.52 -2.61 0.89
N GLY A 106 -1.63 -3.69 0.15
CA GLY A 106 -2.72 -4.65 0.26
C GLY A 106 -2.50 -5.90 -0.56
N GLY A 107 -3.49 -6.78 -0.54
CA GLY A 107 -3.41 -8.05 -1.24
C GLY A 107 -4.52 -9.00 -0.84
N GLU A 108 -4.51 -10.16 -1.50
CA GLU A 108 -5.32 -11.29 -1.09
C GLU A 108 -4.71 -11.97 0.13
N ARG A 109 -5.55 -12.49 1.03
CA ARG A 109 -5.11 -13.17 2.25
C ARG A 109 -5.14 -14.67 2.06
N GLU A 110 -4.11 -15.33 2.56
CA GLU A 110 -4.09 -16.79 2.63
C GLU A 110 -5.19 -17.26 3.58
N TYR A 111 -5.95 -18.24 3.13
CA TYR A 111 -7.14 -18.76 3.81
C TYR A 111 -7.00 -20.26 4.14
N GLN A 112 -5.98 -20.94 3.62
CA GLN A 112 -5.71 -22.35 3.88
C GLN A 112 -4.86 -22.50 5.15
N TYR A 113 -5.43 -23.10 6.20
CA TYR A 113 -4.79 -23.30 7.50
C TYR A 113 -3.35 -23.84 7.40
N GLU A 114 -3.14 -24.91 6.64
CA GLU A 114 -1.81 -25.55 6.51
C GLU A 114 -0.76 -24.62 5.90
N LYS A 115 -1.16 -23.78 4.93
CA LYS A 115 -0.27 -22.80 4.31
C LYS A 115 0.08 -21.68 5.28
N ILE A 116 -0.91 -21.15 6.00
CA ILE A 116 -0.72 -20.11 7.02
C ILE A 116 0.27 -20.60 8.09
N LYS A 117 -0.01 -21.77 8.67
CA LYS A 117 0.81 -22.36 9.73
C LYS A 117 2.25 -22.57 9.26
N ARG A 118 2.43 -23.18 8.08
CA ARG A 118 3.74 -23.39 7.47
C ARG A 118 4.51 -22.07 7.29
N ARG A 119 3.85 -21.00 6.83
CA ARG A 119 4.52 -19.70 6.63
C ARG A 119 4.91 -19.02 7.94
N ILE A 120 4.10 -19.15 8.99
CA ILE A 120 4.44 -18.66 10.34
C ILE A 120 5.71 -19.38 10.85
N GLU A 121 5.76 -20.70 10.72
CA GLU A 121 6.91 -21.52 11.12
C GLU A 121 8.17 -21.17 10.30
N GLN A 122 8.05 -21.03 8.98
CA GLN A 122 9.17 -20.65 8.10
C GLN A 122 9.76 -19.28 8.43
N LYS A 123 8.95 -18.33 8.91
CA LYS A 123 9.41 -17.01 9.35
C LYS A 123 9.96 -17.00 10.79
N GLY A 124 9.98 -18.14 11.47
CA GLY A 124 10.47 -18.25 12.84
C GLY A 124 9.58 -17.54 13.87
N ILE A 125 8.31 -17.31 13.53
CA ILE A 125 7.34 -16.66 14.39
C ILE A 125 6.74 -17.71 15.33
N ASP A 126 6.61 -17.40 16.61
CA ASP A 126 5.93 -18.27 17.57
C ASP A 126 4.45 -18.41 17.21
N LEU A 127 4.01 -19.64 16.90
CA LEU A 127 2.61 -19.96 16.60
C LEU A 127 1.66 -19.50 17.69
N LYS A 128 2.11 -19.49 18.95
CA LYS A 128 1.30 -19.06 20.10
C LYS A 128 0.89 -17.59 20.00
N ALA A 129 1.71 -16.74 19.36
CA ALA A 129 1.36 -15.34 19.13
C ALA A 129 0.13 -15.19 18.21
N TYR A 130 -0.17 -16.21 17.41
CA TYR A 130 -1.28 -16.24 16.46
C TYR A 130 -2.29 -17.35 16.77
N GLU A 131 -2.31 -17.88 17.99
CA GLU A 131 -3.15 -19.03 18.38
C GLU A 131 -4.63 -18.79 18.06
N ILE A 132 -5.16 -17.61 18.43
CA ILE A 132 -6.56 -17.25 18.17
C ILE A 132 -6.82 -17.21 16.65
N TYR A 133 -5.92 -16.61 15.88
CA TYR A 133 -6.04 -16.54 14.42
C TYR A 133 -6.04 -17.94 13.78
N LEU A 134 -5.13 -18.81 14.23
CA LEU A 134 -5.03 -20.19 13.75
C LEU A 134 -6.27 -21.03 14.09
N GLN A 135 -6.90 -20.81 15.24
CA GLN A 135 -8.16 -21.46 15.60
C GLN A 135 -9.32 -21.08 14.66
N PHE A 136 -9.34 -19.84 14.16
CA PHE A 136 -10.29 -19.44 13.11
C PHE A 136 -9.92 -20.03 11.76
N ALA A 137 -8.62 -20.04 11.41
CA ALA A 137 -8.13 -20.65 10.19
C ALA A 137 -8.47 -22.14 10.08
N GLU A 138 -8.33 -22.90 11.17
CA GLU A 138 -8.66 -24.33 11.23
C GLU A 138 -10.17 -24.60 11.00
N LYS A 139 -11.04 -23.67 11.41
CA LYS A 139 -12.49 -23.74 11.15
C LYS A 139 -12.86 -23.34 9.71
N GLY A 140 -11.90 -22.83 8.95
CA GLY A 140 -12.08 -22.34 7.59
C GLY A 140 -12.20 -20.82 7.53
N LEU A 141 -11.38 -20.21 6.67
CA LEU A 141 -11.48 -18.81 6.28
C LEU A 141 -12.04 -18.71 4.86
N PHE A 142 -12.78 -17.64 4.61
CA PHE A 142 -13.18 -17.29 3.25
C PHE A 142 -12.03 -16.58 2.52
N PRO A 143 -11.88 -16.78 1.20
CA PRO A 143 -11.02 -15.94 0.40
C PRO A 143 -11.37 -14.46 0.62
N SER A 144 -10.35 -13.66 0.90
CA SER A 144 -10.52 -12.24 1.19
C SER A 144 -9.36 -11.43 0.63
N ALA A 145 -9.62 -10.16 0.37
CA ALA A 145 -8.62 -9.19 -0.03
C ALA A 145 -8.85 -7.89 0.74
N GLY A 146 -7.77 -7.17 1.01
CA GLY A 146 -7.85 -5.89 1.70
C GLY A 146 -6.62 -5.04 1.46
N PHE A 147 -6.68 -3.78 1.86
CA PHE A 147 -5.57 -2.85 1.80
C PHE A 147 -5.64 -1.88 2.97
N GLY A 148 -4.50 -1.32 3.35
CA GLY A 148 -4.39 -0.23 4.31
C GLY A 148 -3.89 1.03 3.63
N ILE A 149 -4.57 2.15 3.84
CA ILE A 149 -4.16 3.45 3.32
C ILE A 149 -3.63 4.34 4.45
N GLY A 150 -2.44 4.92 4.25
CA GLY A 150 -1.87 5.88 5.19
C GLY A 150 -2.57 7.22 5.05
N ILE A 151 -3.42 7.60 6.02
CA ILE A 151 -4.16 8.86 5.97
C ILE A 151 -3.21 10.06 5.91
N GLU A 152 -2.15 10.06 6.72
CA GLU A 152 -1.13 11.10 6.68
C GLU A 152 -0.41 11.16 5.32
N ARG A 153 -0.10 10.02 4.71
CA ARG A 153 0.51 10.01 3.35
C ARG A 153 -0.45 10.53 2.29
N LEU A 154 -1.73 10.17 2.38
CA LEU A 154 -2.80 10.69 1.53
C LEU A 154 -2.94 12.21 1.68
N THR A 155 -3.01 12.73 2.91
CA THR A 155 -3.06 14.18 3.17
C THR A 155 -1.81 14.88 2.63
N ARG A 156 -0.62 14.30 2.84
CA ARG A 156 0.65 14.83 2.32
C ARG A 156 0.57 14.99 0.80
N TYR A 157 0.11 13.96 0.09
CA TYR A 157 -0.03 13.98 -1.37
C TYR A 157 -1.07 14.99 -1.87
N ILE A 158 -2.26 14.99 -1.25
CA ILE A 158 -3.37 15.88 -1.63
C ILE A 158 -2.97 17.34 -1.47
N CYS A 159 -2.32 17.69 -0.37
CA CYS A 159 -1.92 19.06 -0.04
C CYS A 159 -0.56 19.46 -0.63
N GLY A 160 0.18 18.54 -1.27
CA GLY A 160 1.49 18.86 -1.83
C GLY A 160 2.59 19.12 -0.78
N LEU A 161 2.44 18.55 0.42
CA LEU A 161 3.33 18.83 1.55
C LEU A 161 4.67 18.09 1.39
N GLN A 162 5.75 18.78 1.74
CA GLN A 162 7.10 18.21 1.57
C GLN A 162 7.35 17.09 2.58
N ARG A 163 6.88 17.27 3.81
CA ARG A 163 7.13 16.34 4.91
C ARG A 163 5.84 15.76 5.47
N ILE A 164 5.87 14.49 5.89
CA ILE A 164 4.69 13.81 6.44
C ILE A 164 4.24 14.41 7.77
N GLU A 165 5.13 15.01 8.55
CA GLU A 165 4.78 15.55 9.86
C GLU A 165 3.89 16.79 9.78
N GLU A 166 3.93 17.52 8.66
CA GLU A 166 3.10 18.69 8.40
C GLU A 166 1.60 18.32 8.28
N THR A 167 1.29 17.03 8.15
CA THR A 167 -0.09 16.52 8.07
C THR A 167 -0.75 16.34 9.44
N ARG A 168 -0.01 16.56 10.54
CA ARG A 168 -0.49 16.38 11.91
C ARG A 168 -0.16 17.60 12.77
N LEU A 169 -1.08 17.95 13.67
CA LEU A 169 -0.87 19.02 14.64
C LEU A 169 0.30 18.73 15.60
N PHE A 170 0.36 17.51 16.13
CA PHE A 170 1.38 17.06 17.08
C PHE A 170 2.01 15.75 16.58
N ALA A 171 2.92 15.86 15.61
CA ALA A 171 3.61 14.70 15.05
C ALA A 171 4.54 14.04 16.08
N LYS A 172 4.49 12.71 16.18
CA LYS A 172 5.38 11.92 17.04
C LYS A 172 6.52 11.36 16.21
N LEU A 173 7.71 11.93 16.38
CA LEU A 173 8.92 11.48 15.70
C LEU A 173 9.85 10.74 16.67
N PRO A 174 10.48 9.62 16.25
CA PRO A 174 11.52 8.98 17.03
C PRO A 174 12.63 9.98 17.42
N GLY A 175 12.96 10.03 18.71
CA GLY A 175 14.00 10.94 19.23
C GLY A 175 13.54 12.40 19.43
N VAL A 176 12.30 12.75 19.08
CA VAL A 176 11.72 14.07 19.36
C VAL A 176 10.71 13.92 20.49
N LEU A 177 11.05 14.43 21.67
CA LEU A 177 10.08 14.58 22.76
C LEU A 177 9.14 15.73 22.38
N GLY A 178 7.90 15.39 22.03
CA GLY A 178 6.85 16.39 21.81
C GLY A 178 6.62 17.21 23.09
N LEU A 179 6.28 18.49 22.91
CA LEU A 179 5.79 19.36 23.98
C LEU A 179 4.44 18.86 24.52
#